data_AF-A0A0K0GP79-F1
#
_entry.id   AF-A0A0K0GP79-F1
#
_cell.length_a   1.000
_cell.length_b   1.000
_cell.length_c   1.000
_cell.angle_alpha   90.00
_cell.angle_beta   90.00
_cell.angle_gamma   90.00
#
_symmetry.space_group_name_H-M   'P 1'
#
loop_
_entity.id
_entity.type
_entity.pdbx_description
1 polymer ?
#
loop_
_entity_poly.entity_id
_entity_poly.type
_entity_poly.pdbx_seq_one_letter_code
_entity_poly.pdbx_strand_id
1 'polypeptide(L)'
;MGTPGNWDIQQHMLARVAQALGPDLLPDVAFVGGCTTGLLMTDAVSREAVRFTEDVDLIVHVMGLGSWYRLQQLLAGKGFRTSPNDDVVCRTRLRDQHASELIVDFMPDDAAVLGFSNRWYADALREAYDHALPTSVTIRVVAPA
;
A
#
# COMPACT_ATOMS: atom_id res chain seq x y z
N MET A 1 25.19 -5.57 14.87
CA MET A 1 23.75 -5.31 14.73
C MET A 1 23.21 -6.45 13.88
N GLY A 2 22.16 -7.15 14.33
CA GLY A 2 21.57 -8.25 13.56
C GLY A 2 20.94 -7.75 12.27
N THR A 3 20.88 -8.61 11.25
CA THR A 3 20.09 -8.34 10.04
C THR A 3 18.62 -8.16 10.46
N PRO A 4 17.94 -7.07 10.03
CA PRO A 4 16.52 -6.88 10.31
C PRO A 4 15.69 -8.09 9.84
N GLY A 5 14.70 -8.50 10.63
CA GLY A 5 13.78 -9.56 10.21
C GLY A 5 12.89 -9.08 9.05
N ASN A 6 12.29 -10.00 8.31
CA ASN A 6 11.37 -9.66 7.21
C ASN A 6 10.28 -8.69 7.68
N TRP A 7 9.73 -8.92 8.88
CA TRP A 7 8.68 -8.06 9.43
C TRP A 7 9.13 -6.62 9.67
N ASP A 8 10.36 -6.40 10.14
CA ASP A 8 10.90 -5.05 10.35
C ASP A 8 11.03 -4.30 9.02
N ILE A 9 11.46 -5.01 7.99
CA ILE A 9 11.57 -4.47 6.62
C ILE A 9 10.19 -4.08 6.09
N GLN A 10 9.19 -4.95 6.26
CA GLN A 10 7.82 -4.69 5.80
C GLN A 10 7.19 -3.50 6.53
N GLN A 11 7.35 -3.38 7.85
CA GLN A 11 6.90 -2.19 8.59
C GLN A 11 7.54 -0.91 8.06
N HIS A 12 8.82 -0.97 7.70
CA HIS A 12 9.50 0.17 7.11
C HIS A 12 8.95 0.52 5.72
N MET A 13 8.64 -0.48 4.89
CA MET A 13 7.98 -0.28 3.58
C MET A 13 6.61 0.39 3.75
N LEU A 14 5.78 -0.09 4.68
CA LEU A 14 4.48 0.52 5.00
C LEU A 14 4.62 1.99 5.42
N ALA A 15 5.58 2.27 6.31
CA ALA A 15 5.84 3.63 6.79
C ALA A 15 6.29 4.57 5.65
N ARG A 16 7.15 4.09 4.74
CA ARG A 16 7.60 4.86 3.57
C ARG A 16 6.43 5.26 2.67
N VAL A 17 5.55 4.30 2.35
CA VAL A 17 4.37 4.57 1.52
C VAL A 17 3.43 5.54 2.23
N ALA A 18 3.16 5.35 3.52
CA ALA A 18 2.28 6.22 4.28
C ALA A 18 2.80 7.67 4.35
N GLN A 19 4.11 7.85 4.55
CA GLN A 19 4.76 9.16 4.54
C GLN A 19 4.70 9.84 3.17
N ALA A 20 4.92 9.08 2.09
CA ALA A 20 4.88 9.61 0.73
C ALA A 20 3.46 10.02 0.30
N LEU A 21 2.43 9.24 0.69
CA LEU A 21 1.02 9.60 0.47
C LEU A 21 0.67 10.91 1.19
N GLY A 22 1.12 11.06 2.43
CA GLY A 22 0.85 12.24 3.25
C GLY A 22 -0.63 12.41 3.58
N PRO A 23 -1.00 13.50 4.28
CA PRO A 23 -2.33 13.66 4.85
C PRO A 23 -3.45 13.79 3.80
N ASP A 24 -3.12 14.17 2.56
CA ASP A 24 -4.13 14.40 1.51
C ASP A 24 -4.62 13.12 0.83
N LEU A 25 -3.84 12.04 0.89
CA LEU A 25 -4.17 10.77 0.22
C LEU A 25 -4.26 9.59 1.18
N LEU A 26 -3.49 9.60 2.28
CA LEU A 26 -3.47 8.50 3.23
C LEU A 26 -4.85 8.14 3.82
N PRO A 27 -5.78 9.07 4.07
CA PRO A 27 -7.14 8.73 4.55
C PRO A 27 -8.00 7.96 3.52
N ASP A 28 -7.70 8.11 2.23
CA ASP A 28 -8.51 7.60 1.11
C ASP A 28 -8.05 6.23 0.61
N VAL A 29 -7.09 5.61 1.29
CA VAL A 29 -6.53 4.30 0.94
C VAL A 29 -6.62 3.31 2.09
N ALA A 30 -6.60 2.01 1.76
CA ALA A 30 -6.40 0.95 2.73
C ALA A 30 -5.27 0.02 2.27
N PHE A 31 -4.33 -0.25 3.18
CA PHE A 31 -3.23 -1.18 2.96
C PHE A 31 -3.74 -2.62 3.06
N VAL A 32 -3.27 -3.48 2.15
CA VAL A 32 -3.66 -4.88 2.06
C VAL A 32 -2.47 -5.74 1.61
N GLY A 33 -2.69 -7.04 1.44
CA GLY A 33 -1.71 -7.93 0.82
C GLY A 33 -0.60 -8.37 1.76
N GLY A 34 0.42 -9.02 1.19
CA GLY A 34 1.43 -9.75 1.96
C GLY A 34 2.22 -8.87 2.94
N CYS A 35 2.51 -7.62 2.55
CA CYS A 35 3.22 -6.63 3.38
C CYS A 35 2.50 -6.35 4.71
N THR A 36 1.16 -6.44 4.74
CA THR A 36 0.36 -6.19 5.95
C THR A 36 0.21 -7.40 6.87
N THR A 37 0.61 -8.60 6.44
CA THR A 37 0.35 -9.86 7.17
C THR A 37 0.84 -9.84 8.61
N GLY A 38 2.02 -9.26 8.88
CA GLY A 38 2.56 -9.19 10.23
C GLY A 38 1.76 -8.29 11.19
N LEU A 39 0.95 -7.36 10.67
CA LEU A 39 0.04 -6.52 11.46
C LEU A 39 -1.12 -7.34 12.05
N LEU A 40 -1.49 -8.44 11.38
CA LEU A 40 -2.63 -9.29 11.75
C LEU A 40 -2.23 -10.35 12.80
N MET A 41 -0.93 -10.47 13.10
CA MET A 41 -0.39 -11.43 14.04
C MET A 41 -0.26 -10.83 15.44
N THR A 42 -0.59 -11.58 16.48
CA THR A 42 -0.54 -11.11 17.87
C THR A 42 0.74 -11.49 18.61
N ASP A 43 1.44 -12.54 18.19
CA ASP A 43 2.66 -13.01 18.84
C ASP A 43 3.92 -12.69 18.02
N ALA A 44 5.02 -12.40 18.73
CA ALA A 44 6.27 -11.96 18.12
C ALA A 44 6.97 -13.08 17.31
N VAL A 45 6.85 -14.34 17.77
CA VAL A 45 7.52 -15.49 17.13
C VAL A 45 6.93 -15.74 15.75
N SER A 46 5.60 -15.71 15.61
CA SER A 46 4.94 -15.86 14.30
C SER A 46 5.28 -14.73 13.35
N ARG A 47 5.49 -13.50 13.85
CA ARG A 47 5.90 -12.35 13.01
C ARG A 47 7.28 -12.54 12.39
N GLU A 48 8.20 -13.22 13.06
CA GLU A 48 9.52 -13.55 12.48
C GLU A 48 9.41 -14.49 11.27
N ALA A 49 8.36 -15.30 11.21
CA ALA A 49 8.08 -16.22 10.11
C ALA A 49 7.31 -15.57 8.94
N VAL A 50 7.01 -14.27 9.01
CA VAL A 50 6.32 -13.56 7.91
C VAL A 50 7.15 -13.65 6.64
N ARG A 51 6.51 -14.14 5.58
CA ARG A 51 7.10 -14.19 4.25
C ARG A 51 7.33 -12.76 3.76
N PHE A 52 8.53 -12.51 3.25
CA PHE A 52 8.86 -11.26 2.58
C PHE A 52 8.10 -11.10 1.25
N THR A 53 7.68 -9.87 0.97
CA THR A 53 7.13 -9.39 -0.31
C THR A 53 7.90 -8.15 -0.74
N GLU A 54 7.98 -7.91 -2.05
CA GLU A 54 8.75 -6.79 -2.60
C GLU A 54 7.92 -5.51 -2.77
N ASP A 55 6.61 -5.63 -2.58
CA ASP A 55 5.58 -4.66 -2.88
C ASP A 55 4.70 -4.33 -1.67
N VAL A 56 4.10 -3.14 -1.76
CA VAL A 56 3.02 -2.67 -0.88
C VAL A 56 1.75 -2.50 -1.70
N ASP A 57 0.69 -3.20 -1.33
CA ASP A 57 -0.60 -3.13 -2.00
C ASP A 57 -1.57 -2.19 -1.29
N LEU A 58 -2.27 -1.35 -2.06
CA LEU A 58 -3.30 -0.45 -1.55
C LEU A 58 -4.58 -0.58 -2.35
N ILE A 59 -5.71 -0.55 -1.65
CA ILE A 59 -7.02 -0.29 -2.24
C ILE A 59 -7.25 1.22 -2.22
N VAL A 60 -7.73 1.77 -3.33
CA VAL A 60 -8.05 3.19 -3.48
C VAL A 60 -9.47 3.38 -3.98
N HIS A 61 -10.20 4.34 -3.40
CA HIS A 61 -11.52 4.71 -3.92
C HIS A 61 -11.36 5.59 -5.16
N VAL A 62 -11.75 5.09 -6.33
CA VAL A 62 -11.64 5.85 -7.57
C VAL A 62 -12.81 5.52 -8.50
N MET A 63 -13.66 6.51 -8.76
CA MET A 63 -14.79 6.35 -9.68
C MET A 63 -14.41 6.77 -11.10
N GLY A 64 -14.29 5.77 -11.99
CA GLY A 64 -14.02 5.94 -13.41
C GLY A 64 -12.63 6.49 -13.79
N LEU A 65 -12.33 6.41 -15.10
CA LEU A 65 -11.01 6.75 -15.66
C LEU A 65 -10.56 8.19 -15.40
N GLY A 66 -11.48 9.16 -15.39
CA GLY A 66 -11.13 10.56 -15.15
C GLY A 66 -10.57 10.81 -13.75
N SER A 67 -11.13 10.15 -12.73
CA SER A 67 -10.64 10.22 -11.35
C SER A 67 -9.32 9.47 -11.20
N TRP A 68 -9.15 8.35 -11.93
CA TRP A 68 -7.90 7.60 -11.97
C TRP A 68 -6.74 8.43 -12.51
N TYR A 69 -6.92 9.12 -13.65
CA TYR A 69 -5.87 9.98 -14.19
C TYR A 69 -5.50 11.12 -13.24
N ARG A 70 -6.47 11.67 -12.51
CA ARG A 70 -6.18 12.68 -11.46
C ARG A 70 -5.37 12.09 -10.31
N LEU A 71 -5.74 10.90 -9.82
CA LEU A 71 -4.98 10.20 -8.80
C LEU A 71 -3.53 9.96 -9.27
N GLN A 72 -3.34 9.47 -10.50
CA GLN A 72 -2.00 9.25 -11.06
C GLN A 72 -1.15 10.54 -11.10
N GLN A 73 -1.75 11.70 -11.40
CA GLN A 73 -1.05 12.98 -11.36
C GLN A 73 -0.65 13.39 -9.94
N LEU A 74 -1.54 13.19 -8.95
CA LEU A 74 -1.24 13.45 -7.54
C LEU A 74 -0.12 12.53 -7.02
N LEU A 75 -0.20 11.24 -7.36
CA LEU A 75 0.81 10.23 -7.04
C LEU A 75 2.17 10.59 -7.65
N ALA A 76 2.20 11.04 -8.91
CA ALA A 76 3.43 11.50 -9.56
C ALA A 76 4.10 12.67 -8.82
N GLY A 77 3.30 13.63 -8.35
CA GLY A 77 3.77 14.75 -7.52
C GLY A 77 4.36 14.32 -6.17
N LYS A 78 3.99 13.13 -5.68
CA LYS A 78 4.46 12.54 -4.42
C LYS A 78 5.57 11.49 -4.61
N GLY A 79 6.09 11.36 -5.83
CA GLY A 79 7.24 10.50 -6.14
C GLY A 79 6.90 9.07 -6.61
N PHE A 80 5.61 8.73 -6.72
CA PHE A 80 5.15 7.47 -7.29
C PHE A 80 5.14 7.55 -8.81
N ARG A 81 5.89 6.68 -9.49
CA ARG A 81 6.06 6.73 -10.94
C ARG A 81 5.66 5.42 -11.59
N THR A 82 4.95 5.49 -12.70
CA THR A 82 4.76 4.32 -13.57
C THR A 82 6.04 4.05 -14.36
N SER A 83 6.27 2.79 -14.71
CA SER A 83 7.39 2.38 -15.56
C SER A 83 6.83 1.66 -16.79
N PRO A 84 7.34 1.95 -18.00
CA PRO A 84 6.94 1.21 -19.20
C PRO A 84 7.41 -0.25 -19.20
N ASN A 85 8.30 -0.61 -18.27
CA ASN A 85 8.79 -1.98 -18.10
C ASN A 85 7.94 -2.80 -17.11
N ASP A 86 6.92 -2.20 -16.49
CA ASP A 86 6.03 -2.92 -15.58
C ASP A 86 4.80 -3.44 -16.37
N ASP A 87 4.59 -4.76 -16.36
CA ASP A 87 3.43 -5.40 -17.00
C ASP A 87 2.15 -5.32 -16.13
N VAL A 88 2.26 -4.83 -14.90
CA VAL A 88 1.17 -4.68 -13.93
C VAL A 88 0.63 -3.26 -14.00
N VAL A 89 -0.60 -3.09 -14.49
CA VAL A 89 -1.13 -1.76 -14.83
C VAL A 89 -1.42 -0.86 -13.62
N CYS A 90 -1.61 -1.43 -12.42
CA CYS A 90 -1.75 -0.68 -11.16
C CYS A 90 -0.41 -0.37 -10.48
N ARG A 91 0.71 -0.84 -11.04
CA ARG A 91 2.02 -0.75 -10.40
C ARG A 91 2.66 0.61 -10.58
N THR A 92 3.23 1.07 -9.48
CA THR A 92 4.08 2.25 -9.42
C THR A 92 5.36 1.94 -8.66
N ARG A 93 6.34 2.82 -8.80
CA ARG A 93 7.60 2.80 -8.08
C ARG A 93 7.74 4.09 -7.30
N LEU A 94 7.77 3.98 -5.98
CA LEU A 94 8.02 5.10 -5.08
C LEU A 94 9.51 5.42 -5.08
N ARG A 95 9.83 6.63 -5.53
CA ARG A 95 11.14 7.25 -5.37
C ARG A 95 11.05 8.33 -4.29
N ASP A 96 11.63 8.02 -3.15
CA ASP A 96 11.72 8.91 -1.99
C ASP A 96 13.19 9.16 -1.62
N GLN A 97 13.45 9.54 -0.37
CA GLN A 97 14.79 9.79 0.16
C GLN A 97 15.66 8.53 0.31
N HIS A 98 15.10 7.32 0.11
CA HIS A 98 15.85 6.08 0.23
C HIS A 98 16.57 5.72 -1.07
N ALA A 99 17.64 4.93 -0.96
CA ALA A 99 18.49 4.57 -2.09
C ALA A 99 17.79 3.67 -3.14
N SER A 100 16.82 2.86 -2.70
CA SER A 100 16.06 1.95 -3.57
C SER A 100 14.62 2.42 -3.76
N GLU A 101 14.12 2.26 -4.99
CA GLU A 101 12.70 2.39 -5.27
C GLU A 101 11.91 1.27 -4.58
N LEU A 102 10.68 1.59 -4.17
CA LEU A 102 9.75 0.64 -3.58
C LEU A 102 8.60 0.39 -4.55
N ILE A 103 8.25 -0.88 -4.76
CA ILE A 103 7.08 -1.25 -5.59
C ILE A 103 5.81 -0.98 -4.78
N VAL A 104 4.85 -0.29 -5.40
CA VAL A 104 3.58 0.07 -4.78
C VAL A 104 2.46 -0.09 -5.79
N ASP A 105 1.51 -0.98 -5.48
CA ASP A 105 0.39 -1.32 -6.36
C ASP A 105 -0.89 -0.63 -5.84
N PHE A 106 -1.46 0.26 -6.66
CA PHE A 106 -2.69 1.00 -6.34
C PHE A 106 -3.89 0.38 -7.05
N MET A 107 -4.68 -0.39 -6.33
CA MET A 107 -5.82 -1.14 -6.86
C MET A 107 -7.13 -0.34 -6.70
N PRO A 108 -7.77 0.11 -7.79
CA PRO A 108 -9.04 0.81 -7.71
C PRO A 108 -10.17 -0.13 -7.30
N ASP A 109 -11.12 0.38 -6.52
CA ASP A 109 -12.33 -0.35 -6.14
C ASP A 109 -13.38 -0.46 -7.27
N ASP A 110 -13.29 0.39 -8.30
CA ASP A 110 -14.15 0.35 -9.49
C ASP A 110 -13.49 -0.44 -10.65
N ALA A 111 -14.12 -1.56 -11.03
CA ALA A 111 -13.66 -2.39 -12.15
C ALA A 111 -13.62 -1.65 -13.49
N ALA A 112 -14.40 -0.58 -13.67
CA ALA A 112 -14.41 0.22 -14.89
C ALA A 112 -13.12 1.04 -15.09
N VAL A 113 -12.23 1.09 -14.09
CA VAL A 113 -10.99 1.88 -14.14
C VAL A 113 -9.87 1.11 -14.84
N LEU A 114 -9.58 -0.12 -14.41
CA LEU A 114 -8.46 -0.92 -14.95
C LEU A 114 -8.92 -2.23 -15.64
N GLY A 115 -10.23 -2.44 -15.78
CA GLY A 115 -10.78 -3.68 -16.31
C GLY A 115 -10.75 -4.84 -15.32
N PHE A 116 -10.29 -4.59 -14.08
CA PHE A 116 -10.39 -5.50 -12.95
C PHE A 116 -10.62 -4.70 -11.66
N SER A 117 -11.34 -5.33 -10.74
CA SER A 117 -11.47 -4.95 -9.33
C SER A 117 -11.89 -6.21 -8.58
N ASN A 118 -11.92 -6.15 -7.25
CA ASN A 118 -12.60 -7.17 -6.46
C ASN A 118 -13.89 -6.61 -5.86
N ARG A 119 -14.94 -7.44 -5.86
CA ARG A 119 -16.26 -7.09 -5.33
C ARG A 119 -16.21 -6.63 -3.87
N TRP A 120 -15.17 -7.03 -3.14
CA TRP A 120 -14.97 -6.70 -1.73
C TRP A 120 -14.13 -5.44 -1.49
N TYR A 121 -13.56 -4.79 -2.51
CA TYR A 121 -12.67 -3.64 -2.30
C TYR A 121 -13.36 -2.45 -1.65
N ALA A 122 -14.58 -2.10 -2.11
CA ALA A 122 -15.34 -0.99 -1.53
C ALA A 122 -15.68 -1.26 -0.04
N ASP A 123 -16.10 -2.49 0.28
CA ASP A 123 -16.39 -2.89 1.66
C ASP A 123 -15.13 -2.93 2.52
N ALA A 124 -14.04 -3.49 2.01
CA ALA A 124 -12.77 -3.53 2.72
C ALA A 124 -12.19 -2.14 2.99
N LEU A 125 -12.33 -1.20 2.06
CA LEU A 125 -11.92 0.20 2.28
C LEU A 125 -12.80 0.88 3.33
N ARG A 126 -14.11 0.59 3.34
CA ARG A 126 -15.04 1.10 4.36
C ARG A 126 -14.76 0.52 5.75
N GLU A 127 -14.40 -0.75 5.83
CA GLU A 127 -14.20 -1.50 7.08
C GLU A 127 -12.74 -1.51 7.55
N ALA A 128 -11.81 -0.98 6.75
CA ALA A 128 -10.40 -0.88 7.12
C ALA A 128 -10.24 -0.12 8.44
N TYR A 129 -9.44 -0.70 9.33
CA TYR A 129 -9.22 -0.21 10.67
C TYR A 129 -7.90 0.55 10.78
N ASP A 130 -7.84 1.48 11.72
CA ASP A 130 -6.63 2.26 11.98
C ASP A 130 -5.57 1.42 12.69
N HIS A 131 -4.35 1.46 12.17
CA HIS A 131 -3.18 0.84 12.77
C HIS A 131 -2.04 1.85 12.88
N ALA A 132 -1.56 2.08 14.11
CA ALA A 132 -0.41 2.93 14.36
C ALA A 132 0.90 2.17 14.10
N LEU A 133 1.68 2.62 13.12
CA LEU A 133 3.02 2.12 12.88
C LEU A 133 4.00 2.62 13.96
N PRO A 134 5.17 1.98 14.13
CA PRO A 134 6.19 2.43 15.08
C PRO A 134 6.67 3.88 14.85
N THR A 135 6.52 4.40 13.64
CA THR A 135 6.80 5.80 13.27
C THR A 135 5.73 6.79 13.76
N SER A 136 4.70 6.33 14.49
CA SER A 136 3.50 7.09 14.90
C SER A 136 2.60 7.54 13.75
N VAL A 137 2.88 7.11 12.51
CA VAL A 137 1.96 7.29 11.38
C VAL A 137 0.85 6.24 11.49
N THR A 138 -0.40 6.69 11.45
CA THR A 138 -1.56 5.80 11.39
C THR A 138 -1.88 5.47 9.94
N ILE A 139 -1.97 4.19 9.62
CA ILE A 139 -2.43 3.68 8.33
C ILE A 139 -3.77 2.97 8.51
N ARG A 140 -4.58 2.89 7.44
CA ARG A 140 -5.78 2.04 7.43
C ARG A 140 -5.43 0.68 6.84
N VAL A 141 -5.81 -0.40 7.52
CA VAL A 141 -5.47 -1.77 7.12
C VAL A 141 -6.75 -2.55 6.89
N VAL A 142 -6.80 -3.31 5.79
CA VAL A 142 -7.93 -4.21 5.53
C VAL A 142 -8.03 -5.25 6.65
N ALA A 143 -9.25 -5.42 7.17
CA ALA A 143 -9.51 -6.40 8.22
C ALA A 143 -9.28 -7.84 7.72
N PRO A 144 -8.84 -8.77 8.59
CA PRO A 144 -8.92 -10.20 8.30
C PRO A 144 -10.37 -10.58 7.97
N ALA A 145 -10.54 -11.47 6.99
CA ALA A 145 -11.82 -12.08 6.68
C ALA A 145 -12.23 -13.13 7.72
#